data_AF-A0A7X2TLW1-F1
#
_entry.id   AF-A0A7X2TLW1-F1
#
_cell.length_a   1.000
_cell.length_b   1.000
_cell.length_c   1.000
_cell.angle_alpha   90.00
_cell.angle_beta   90.00
_cell.angle_gamma   90.00
#
_symmetry.space_group_name_H-M   'P 1'
#
loop_
_entity.id
_entity.type
_entity.pdbx_description
1 polymer ?
#
loop_
_entity_poly.entity_id
_entity_poly.type
_entity_poly.pdbx_seq_one_letter_code
_entity_poly.pdbx_strand_id
1 'polypeptide(L)'
;MNYLSGLLPLVRVHEYQIVKLLLDGPKTYQEIVMYLTETVQGFVLAELEHVLTYLQFVEKDKNILRLSVPMDDQLLEYVQDLIEYGLIRYVIDNGNETGFKLWLNYRMDQVQLKLLKNPGNIMVGTYYYDDYVVIFASLKKDLEEADKLNYKDKFLQPDLFQWESMTNLPQSHLEKLMKSTFAHVFIRKMTTENGLVLPFTYVGKGKMSNPRKTDGDNGTYLFDIHMENELPEYLQYDFGLTKE
;
A
#
# COMPACT_ATOMS: atom_id res chain seq x y z
N MET A 1 -7.35 3.80 21.15
CA MET A 1 -8.55 3.41 20.40
C MET A 1 -8.38 3.65 18.90
N ASN A 2 -8.19 4.88 18.43
CA ASN A 2 -8.11 5.20 16.98
C ASN A 2 -7.00 4.48 16.17
N TYR A 3 -5.93 4.02 16.83
CA TYR A 3 -4.82 3.37 16.12
C TYR A 3 -5.23 2.01 15.53
N LEU A 4 -5.76 1.08 16.34
CA LEU A 4 -6.11 -0.27 15.88
C LEU A 4 -7.21 -0.23 14.82
N SER A 5 -8.22 0.61 15.02
CA SER A 5 -9.28 0.83 14.04
C SER A 5 -8.75 1.49 12.77
N GLY A 6 -7.72 2.34 12.87
CA GLY A 6 -7.06 2.97 11.73
C GLY A 6 -6.30 2.00 10.81
N LEU A 7 -5.98 0.80 11.29
CA LEU A 7 -5.40 -0.26 10.45
C LEU A 7 -6.43 -0.85 9.47
N LEU A 8 -7.73 -0.63 9.69
CA LEU A 8 -8.76 -1.09 8.76
C LEU A 8 -8.80 -0.23 7.47
N PRO A 9 -9.14 -0.83 6.32
CA PRO A 9 -9.20 -2.29 6.09
C PRO A 9 -7.81 -2.94 6.18
N LEU A 10 -7.73 -4.17 6.66
CA LEU A 10 -6.43 -4.84 6.81
C LEU A 10 -5.79 -5.15 5.45
N VAL A 11 -4.48 -5.01 5.38
CA VAL A 11 -3.64 -5.41 4.22
C VAL A 11 -2.67 -6.54 4.53
N ARG A 12 -2.59 -6.89 5.81
CA ARG A 12 -1.96 -8.07 6.41
C ARG A 12 -2.55 -8.28 7.80
N VAL A 13 -2.38 -9.46 8.38
CA VAL A 13 -3.05 -9.84 9.64
C VAL A 13 -2.17 -9.75 10.90
N HIS A 14 -0.85 -9.58 10.72
CA HIS A 14 0.15 -9.72 11.79
C HIS A 14 -0.14 -8.89 13.04
N GLU A 15 -0.45 -7.59 12.88
CA GLU A 15 -0.76 -6.70 13.98
C GLU A 15 -1.95 -7.22 14.78
N TYR A 16 -3.03 -7.61 14.11
CA TYR A 16 -4.24 -8.09 14.76
C TYR A 16 -4.01 -9.45 15.43
N GLN A 17 -3.28 -10.36 14.80
CA GLN A 17 -2.95 -11.67 15.38
C GLN A 17 -2.07 -11.53 16.64
N ILE A 18 -1.05 -10.66 16.61
CA ILE A 18 -0.19 -10.40 17.78
C ILE A 18 -1.02 -9.80 18.92
N VAL A 19 -1.86 -8.80 18.63
CA VAL A 19 -2.68 -8.18 19.66
C VAL A 19 -3.68 -9.18 20.23
N LYS A 20 -4.33 -9.97 19.38
CA LYS A 20 -5.24 -11.05 19.80
C LYS A 20 -4.58 -11.99 20.80
N LEU A 21 -3.38 -12.47 20.49
CA LEU A 21 -2.65 -13.38 21.37
C LEU A 21 -2.25 -12.72 22.70
N LEU A 22 -1.92 -11.42 22.69
CA LEU A 22 -1.52 -10.67 23.88
C LEU A 22 -2.70 -10.24 24.76
N LEU A 23 -3.95 -10.32 24.29
CA LEU A 23 -5.14 -10.15 25.13
C LEU A 23 -5.22 -11.25 26.21
N ASP A 24 -4.72 -12.44 25.93
CA ASP A 24 -4.63 -13.57 26.88
C ASP A 24 -3.42 -13.45 27.83
N GLY A 25 -2.85 -12.24 27.95
CA GLY A 25 -1.73 -11.93 28.79
C GLY A 25 -0.36 -12.00 28.10
N PRO A 26 0.72 -11.67 28.84
CA PRO A 26 2.07 -11.57 28.29
C PRO A 26 2.56 -12.89 27.67
N LYS A 27 3.27 -12.79 26.54
CA LYS A 27 3.85 -13.95 25.83
C LYS A 27 5.34 -13.74 25.61
N THR A 28 6.09 -14.82 25.52
CA THR A 28 7.47 -14.77 25.07
C THR A 28 7.56 -14.52 23.57
N TYR A 29 8.69 -13.98 23.10
CA TYR A 29 8.96 -13.82 21.67
C TYR A 29 8.78 -15.13 20.90
N GLN A 30 9.24 -16.25 21.47
CA GLN A 30 9.13 -17.56 20.83
C GLN A 30 7.68 -18.06 20.72
N GLU A 31 6.84 -17.80 21.72
CA GLU A 31 5.41 -18.12 21.65
C GLU A 31 4.71 -17.35 20.54
N ILE A 32 5.05 -16.06 20.34
CA ILE A 32 4.51 -15.25 19.25
C ILE A 32 4.97 -15.80 17.89
N VAL A 33 6.27 -16.13 17.75
CA VAL A 33 6.80 -16.71 16.50
C VAL A 33 6.08 -18.02 16.16
N MET A 34 5.91 -18.91 17.13
CA MET A 34 5.22 -20.18 16.93
C MET A 34 3.77 -19.97 16.53
N TYR A 35 3.05 -19.10 17.24
CA TYR A 35 1.67 -18.75 16.93
C TYR A 35 1.51 -18.16 15.52
N LEU A 36 2.35 -17.21 15.11
CA LEU A 36 2.28 -16.61 13.78
C LEU A 36 2.64 -17.61 12.68
N THR A 37 3.59 -18.51 12.93
CA THR A 37 3.95 -19.58 12.00
C THR A 37 2.77 -20.52 11.75
N GLU A 38 1.97 -20.80 12.77
CA GLU A 38 0.80 -21.67 12.66
C GLU A 38 -0.43 -20.97 12.07
N THR A 39 -0.61 -19.68 12.35
CA THR A 39 -1.85 -18.94 12.03
C THR A 39 -1.76 -18.06 10.79
N VAL A 40 -0.56 -17.69 10.36
CA VAL A 40 -0.35 -16.81 9.20
C VAL A 40 0.43 -17.54 8.13
N GLN A 41 -0.26 -17.87 7.03
CA GLN A 41 0.35 -18.56 5.90
C GLN A 41 1.50 -17.74 5.32
N GLY A 42 2.68 -18.37 5.24
CA GLY A 42 3.87 -17.75 4.65
C GLY A 42 4.55 -16.71 5.55
N PHE A 43 4.25 -16.70 6.86
CA PHE A 43 4.88 -15.83 7.84
C PHE A 43 6.41 -15.84 7.75
N VAL A 44 7.01 -14.66 7.83
CA VAL A 44 8.46 -14.48 7.95
C VAL A 44 8.81 -13.61 9.16
N LEU A 45 9.96 -13.89 9.79
CA LEU A 45 10.40 -13.17 10.99
C LEU A 45 10.48 -11.65 10.80
N ALA A 46 10.82 -11.19 9.60
CA ALA A 46 10.87 -9.76 9.28
C ALA A 46 9.52 -9.05 9.48
N GLU A 47 8.39 -9.77 9.35
CA GLU A 47 7.06 -9.21 9.62
C GLU A 47 6.85 -8.96 11.10
N LEU A 48 7.26 -9.89 11.97
CA LEU A 48 7.23 -9.69 13.42
C LEU A 48 8.13 -8.53 13.82
N GLU A 49 9.37 -8.49 13.37
CA GLU A 49 10.29 -7.37 13.67
C GLU A 49 9.74 -6.02 13.23
N HIS A 50 9.09 -5.99 12.06
CA HIS A 50 8.41 -4.79 11.57
C HIS A 50 7.24 -4.38 12.47
N VAL A 51 6.39 -5.33 12.89
CA VAL A 51 5.31 -5.05 13.84
C VAL A 51 5.87 -4.50 15.16
N LEU A 52 6.90 -5.13 15.73
CA LEU A 52 7.52 -4.68 16.97
C LEU A 52 8.16 -3.29 16.86
N THR A 53 8.52 -2.87 15.65
CA THR A 53 9.08 -1.53 15.40
C THR A 53 8.00 -0.45 15.36
N TYR A 54 6.81 -0.73 14.82
CA TYR A 54 5.81 0.30 14.50
C TYR A 54 4.49 0.19 15.28
N LEU A 55 4.23 -0.92 15.96
CA LEU A 55 3.03 -1.12 16.76
C LEU A 55 3.15 -0.41 18.11
N GLN A 56 2.34 0.63 18.31
CA GLN A 56 2.56 1.63 19.37
C GLN A 56 2.26 1.18 20.80
N PHE A 57 1.61 0.03 21.00
CA PHE A 57 1.08 -0.39 22.29
C PHE A 57 1.47 -1.83 22.67
N VAL A 58 2.52 -2.34 22.04
CA VAL A 58 3.20 -3.57 22.46
C VAL A 58 4.56 -3.19 23.02
N GLU A 59 4.80 -3.56 24.27
CA GLU A 59 6.09 -3.41 24.92
C GLU A 59 6.85 -4.73 24.91
N LYS A 60 8.17 -4.65 24.76
CA LYS A 60 9.08 -5.78 24.91
C LYS A 60 9.98 -5.54 26.12
N ASP A 61 9.83 -6.34 27.16
CA ASP A 61 10.76 -6.42 28.29
C ASP A 61 11.54 -7.74 28.21
N LYS A 62 12.83 -7.64 27.87
CA LYS A 62 13.70 -8.78 27.56
C LYS A 62 13.09 -9.68 26.49
N ASN A 63 12.55 -10.82 26.90
CA ASN A 63 11.94 -11.83 26.02
C ASN A 63 10.42 -11.85 26.12
N ILE A 64 9.80 -11.02 26.96
CA ILE A 64 8.36 -10.98 27.19
C ILE A 64 7.77 -9.78 26.48
N LEU A 65 6.68 -10.02 25.76
CA LEU A 65 5.87 -9.01 25.12
C LEU A 65 4.51 -8.92 25.80
N ARG A 66 3.99 -7.70 25.92
CA ARG A 66 2.70 -7.41 26.54
C ARG A 66 2.07 -6.17 25.92
N LEU A 67 0.75 -6.05 26.06
CA LEU A 67 0.06 -4.79 25.79
C LEU A 67 0.45 -3.77 26.88
N SER A 68 0.76 -2.55 26.47
CA SER A 68 1.08 -1.45 27.39
C SER A 68 -0.15 -0.70 27.89
N VAL A 69 -1.33 -1.06 27.38
CA VAL A 69 -2.61 -0.44 27.73
C VAL A 69 -3.39 -1.38 28.65
N PRO A 70 -3.86 -0.91 29.82
CA PRO A 70 -4.72 -1.72 30.67
C PRO A 70 -6.06 -1.96 29.95
N MET A 71 -6.54 -3.20 30.03
CA MET A 71 -7.82 -3.60 29.45
C MET A 71 -8.86 -3.69 30.57
N ASP A 72 -9.83 -2.78 30.55
CA ASP A 72 -11.10 -2.99 31.26
C ASP A 72 -12.05 -3.83 30.39
N ASP A 73 -13.15 -4.30 30.99
CA ASP A 73 -14.09 -5.19 30.31
C ASP A 73 -14.67 -4.58 29.02
N GLN A 74 -14.96 -3.28 29.04
CA GLN A 74 -15.54 -2.58 27.89
C GLN A 74 -14.54 -2.46 26.73
N LEU A 75 -13.29 -2.12 27.03
CA LEU A 75 -12.23 -2.03 26.03
C LEU A 75 -11.85 -3.41 25.49
N LEU A 76 -11.84 -4.43 26.34
CA LEU A 76 -11.57 -5.81 25.94
C LEU A 76 -12.60 -6.30 24.92
N GLU A 77 -13.89 -6.17 25.22
CA GLU A 77 -14.99 -6.53 24.32
C GLU A 77 -14.85 -5.80 22.97
N TYR A 78 -14.66 -4.48 23.01
CA TYR A 78 -14.46 -3.68 21.81
C TYR A 78 -13.27 -4.12 20.95
N VAL A 79 -12.12 -4.41 21.57
CA VAL A 79 -10.91 -4.83 20.83
C VAL A 79 -11.10 -6.23 20.25
N GLN A 80 -11.76 -7.13 20.97
CA GLN A 80 -12.09 -8.48 20.47
C GLN A 80 -12.98 -8.40 19.22
N ASP A 81 -14.07 -7.63 19.29
CA ASP A 81 -14.98 -7.42 18.16
C ASP A 81 -14.27 -6.79 16.96
N LEU A 82 -13.44 -5.77 17.21
CA LEU A 82 -12.68 -5.10 16.16
C LEU A 82 -11.71 -6.06 15.46
N ILE A 83 -11.00 -6.89 16.24
CA ILE A 83 -10.06 -7.88 15.73
C ILE A 83 -10.79 -8.94 14.91
N GLU A 84 -11.88 -9.49 15.45
CA GLU A 84 -12.67 -10.51 14.78
C GLU A 84 -13.22 -9.97 13.45
N TYR A 85 -13.85 -8.80 13.48
CA TYR A 85 -14.33 -8.12 12.28
C TYR A 85 -13.21 -7.92 11.25
N GLY A 86 -12.06 -7.37 11.68
CA GLY A 86 -10.95 -7.08 10.78
C GLY A 86 -10.35 -8.33 10.12
N LEU A 87 -10.18 -9.40 10.89
CA LEU A 87 -9.65 -10.68 10.40
C LEU A 87 -10.64 -11.36 9.44
N ILE A 88 -11.94 -11.41 9.77
CA ILE A 88 -12.98 -11.96 8.89
C ILE A 88 -13.04 -11.16 7.59
N ARG A 89 -13.06 -9.82 7.68
CA ARG A 89 -13.11 -8.93 6.53
C ARG A 89 -11.88 -9.10 5.63
N TYR A 90 -10.70 -9.25 6.22
CA TYR A 90 -9.46 -9.53 5.48
C TYR A 90 -9.59 -10.79 4.62
N VAL A 91 -10.10 -11.89 5.19
CA VAL A 91 -10.29 -13.16 4.47
C VAL A 91 -11.32 -13.02 3.35
N ILE A 92 -12.44 -12.32 3.59
CA ILE A 92 -13.46 -12.07 2.57
C ILE A 92 -12.87 -11.25 1.41
N ASP A 93 -12.15 -10.17 1.71
CA ASP A 93 -11.68 -9.23 0.70
C ASP A 93 -10.43 -9.75 -0.04
N ASN A 94 -9.51 -10.45 0.63
CA ASN A 94 -8.23 -10.89 0.05
C ASN A 94 -8.23 -12.38 -0.37
N GLY A 95 -8.98 -13.25 0.31
CA GLY A 95 -8.92 -14.70 0.10
C GLY A 95 -7.53 -15.25 0.44
N ASN A 96 -6.95 -16.02 -0.50
CA ASN A 96 -5.61 -16.61 -0.35
C ASN A 96 -4.47 -15.70 -0.86
N GLU A 97 -4.79 -14.49 -1.33
CA GLU A 97 -3.76 -13.57 -1.84
C GLU A 97 -2.94 -12.99 -0.69
N THR A 98 -1.62 -13.22 -0.73
CA THR A 98 -0.68 -12.69 0.27
C THR A 98 -0.02 -11.40 -0.21
N GLY A 99 0.06 -11.18 -1.53
CA GLY A 99 0.55 -9.96 -2.17
C GLY A 99 -0.51 -8.86 -2.26
N PHE A 100 -0.22 -7.84 -3.07
CA PHE A 100 -1.23 -6.84 -3.44
C PHE A 100 -2.24 -7.49 -4.38
N LYS A 101 -3.52 -7.46 -4.00
CA LYS A 101 -4.61 -7.99 -4.81
C LYS A 101 -5.00 -6.96 -5.86
N LEU A 102 -5.06 -7.41 -7.12
CA LEU A 102 -5.48 -6.56 -8.23
C LEU A 102 -6.84 -5.93 -7.93
N TRP A 103 -6.95 -4.65 -8.31
CA TRP A 103 -8.17 -3.85 -8.25
C TRP A 103 -8.68 -3.52 -6.84
N LEU A 104 -7.96 -3.93 -5.79
CA LEU A 104 -8.23 -3.45 -4.44
C LEU A 104 -7.64 -2.06 -4.20
N ASN A 105 -8.25 -1.36 -3.25
CA ASN A 105 -7.85 -0.03 -2.85
C ASN A 105 -6.89 -0.06 -1.66
N TYR A 106 -5.84 0.74 -1.74
CA TYR A 106 -4.78 0.85 -0.76
C TYR A 106 -4.47 2.31 -0.48
N ARG A 107 -4.29 2.64 0.80
CA ARG A 107 -3.64 3.89 1.21
C ARG A 107 -2.12 3.73 1.19
N MET A 108 -1.39 4.84 1.10
CA MET A 108 0.08 4.80 1.05
C MET A 108 0.68 4.17 2.32
N ASP A 109 0.13 4.45 3.50
CA ASP A 109 0.58 3.87 4.78
C ASP A 109 0.44 2.36 4.78
N GLN A 110 -0.67 1.85 4.23
CA GLN A 110 -0.91 0.42 4.08
C GLN A 110 0.05 -0.25 3.09
N VAL A 111 0.38 0.42 1.98
CA VAL A 111 1.39 -0.10 1.03
C VAL A 111 2.76 -0.20 1.69
N GLN A 112 3.18 0.84 2.42
CA GLN A 112 4.45 0.81 3.17
C GLN A 112 4.43 -0.29 4.25
N LEU A 113 3.31 -0.43 4.98
CA LEU A 113 3.10 -1.48 5.97
C LEU A 113 3.29 -2.88 5.37
N LYS A 114 2.63 -3.15 4.24
CA LYS A 114 2.69 -4.45 3.56
C LYS A 114 4.08 -4.75 2.98
N LEU A 115 4.84 -3.73 2.59
CA LEU A 115 6.21 -3.85 2.08
C LEU A 115 7.28 -3.87 3.18
N LEU A 116 6.88 -3.91 4.46
CA LEU A 116 7.77 -3.86 5.62
C LEU A 116 8.64 -2.60 5.66
N LYS A 117 8.06 -1.47 5.23
CA LYS A 117 8.68 -0.14 5.25
C LYS A 117 8.00 0.75 6.29
N ASN A 118 8.54 1.93 6.54
CA ASN A 118 7.97 2.85 7.52
C ASN A 118 6.57 3.35 7.07
N PRO A 119 5.47 2.99 7.77
CA PRO A 119 4.12 3.41 7.39
C PRO A 119 3.89 4.92 7.49
N GLY A 120 4.74 5.66 8.21
CA GLY A 120 4.71 7.12 8.26
C GLY A 120 5.38 7.82 7.06
N ASN A 121 6.14 7.10 6.24
CA ASN A 121 6.82 7.68 5.08
C ASN A 121 5.90 7.70 3.85
N ILE A 122 4.94 8.64 3.84
CA ILE A 122 3.86 8.73 2.82
C ILE A 122 3.85 10.07 2.05
N MET A 123 5.00 10.77 2.03
CA MET A 123 5.07 12.16 1.55
C MET A 123 5.31 12.27 0.03
N VAL A 124 5.64 11.18 -0.66
CA VAL A 124 6.05 11.20 -2.07
C VAL A 124 5.25 10.21 -2.90
N GLY A 125 5.08 10.50 -4.20
CA GLY A 125 4.37 9.63 -5.15
C GLY A 125 5.20 8.47 -5.71
N THR A 126 6.50 8.42 -5.43
CA THR A 126 7.39 7.37 -5.97
C THR A 126 8.40 6.92 -4.93
N TYR A 127 8.50 5.60 -4.76
CA TYR A 127 9.46 4.96 -3.86
C TYR A 127 10.39 4.06 -4.66
N TYR A 128 11.68 4.17 -4.38
CA TYR A 128 12.72 3.43 -5.08
C TYR A 128 13.33 2.40 -4.13
N TYR A 129 13.21 1.12 -4.47
CA TYR A 129 13.87 0.01 -3.77
C TYR A 129 14.91 -0.63 -4.68
N ASP A 130 15.61 -1.65 -4.19
CA ASP A 130 16.78 -2.22 -4.89
C ASP A 130 16.40 -2.80 -6.25
N ASP A 131 15.35 -3.63 -6.31
CA ASP A 131 14.97 -4.34 -7.52
C ASP A 131 13.68 -3.81 -8.18
N TYR A 132 12.92 -2.96 -7.49
CA TYR A 132 11.61 -2.50 -7.95
C TYR A 132 11.31 -1.08 -7.47
N VAL A 133 10.31 -0.46 -8.10
CA VAL A 133 9.76 0.83 -7.68
C VAL A 133 8.28 0.73 -7.36
N VAL A 134 7.78 1.64 -6.55
CA VAL A 134 6.35 1.79 -6.25
C VAL A 134 5.92 3.18 -6.71
N ILE A 135 4.88 3.22 -7.55
CA ILE A 135 4.38 4.43 -8.19
C ILE A 135 2.93 4.63 -7.76
N PHE A 136 2.64 5.82 -7.22
CA PHE A 136 1.31 6.32 -6.93
C PHE A 136 0.99 7.44 -7.91
N ALA A 137 0.11 7.17 -8.88
CA ALA A 137 -0.31 8.12 -9.91
C ALA A 137 -1.75 8.60 -9.65
N SER A 138 -2.00 9.89 -9.90
CA SER A 138 -3.35 10.48 -9.74
C SER A 138 -3.82 11.01 -11.07
N LEU A 139 -4.89 10.49 -11.67
CA LEU A 139 -5.32 10.93 -13.02
C LEU A 139 -5.88 12.37 -13.07
N LYS A 140 -6.05 13.02 -11.91
CA LYS A 140 -6.51 14.41 -11.73
C LYS A 140 -7.72 14.77 -12.60
N LYS A 141 -8.71 13.86 -12.69
CA LYS A 141 -9.90 14.06 -13.55
C LYS A 141 -10.80 15.21 -13.10
N ASP A 142 -10.62 15.68 -11.87
CA ASP A 142 -11.29 16.80 -11.20
C ASP A 142 -10.77 18.18 -11.61
N LEU A 143 -9.65 18.28 -12.32
CA LEU A 143 -9.13 19.56 -12.80
C LEU A 143 -10.00 20.16 -13.91
N GLU A 144 -9.92 21.48 -14.10
CA GLU A 144 -10.52 22.13 -15.27
C GLU A 144 -9.85 21.66 -16.58
N GLU A 145 -10.55 21.72 -17.72
CA GLU A 145 -10.05 21.21 -19.00
C GLU A 145 -8.69 21.82 -19.41
N ALA A 146 -8.49 23.10 -19.13
CA ALA A 146 -7.23 23.80 -19.40
C ALA A 146 -6.05 23.20 -18.61
N ASP A 147 -6.29 22.72 -17.40
CA ASP A 147 -5.27 22.13 -16.52
C ASP A 147 -5.06 20.63 -16.80
N LYS A 148 -6.09 19.92 -17.29
CA LYS A 148 -5.97 18.52 -17.72
C LYS A 148 -4.95 18.34 -18.85
N LEU A 149 -4.81 19.32 -19.74
CA LEU A 149 -3.84 19.28 -20.84
C LEU A 149 -2.39 19.16 -20.36
N ASN A 150 -2.11 19.57 -19.12
CA ASN A 150 -0.77 19.49 -18.53
C ASN A 150 -0.50 18.15 -17.83
N TYR A 151 -1.52 17.33 -17.62
CA TYR A 151 -1.36 16.04 -16.93
C TYR A 151 -1.13 14.91 -17.90
N LYS A 152 0.00 14.22 -17.76
CA LYS A 152 0.44 13.23 -18.75
C LYS A 152 0.20 11.79 -18.35
N ASP A 153 -0.09 11.49 -17.08
CA ASP A 153 -0.35 10.11 -16.69
C ASP A 153 -1.72 9.67 -17.20
N LYS A 154 -1.74 8.56 -17.94
CA LYS A 154 -2.94 7.98 -18.52
C LYS A 154 -2.68 6.58 -19.03
N PHE A 155 -3.73 5.78 -19.12
CA PHE A 155 -3.69 4.57 -19.93
C PHE A 155 -3.75 4.95 -21.40
N LEU A 156 -2.83 4.39 -22.20
CA LEU A 156 -2.82 4.45 -23.65
C LEU A 156 -3.53 3.25 -24.26
N GLN A 157 -3.46 2.11 -23.58
CA GLN A 157 -4.11 0.83 -23.88
C GLN A 157 -4.49 0.14 -22.55
N PRO A 158 -5.33 -0.90 -22.55
CA PRO A 158 -5.73 -1.59 -21.32
C PRO A 158 -4.55 -2.10 -20.47
N ASP A 159 -3.42 -2.40 -21.10
CA ASP A 159 -2.17 -2.90 -20.51
C ASP A 159 -0.99 -1.92 -20.63
N LEU A 160 -1.21 -0.69 -21.09
CA LEU A 160 -0.14 0.28 -21.30
C LEU A 160 -0.42 1.59 -20.56
N PHE A 161 0.29 1.81 -19.47
CA PHE A 161 0.19 3.04 -18.69
C PHE A 161 1.36 3.98 -18.99
N GLN A 162 1.06 5.22 -19.40
CA GLN A 162 2.05 6.28 -19.47
C GLN A 162 2.15 6.95 -18.09
N TRP A 163 3.37 7.11 -17.58
CA TRP A 163 3.65 7.76 -16.31
C TRP A 163 4.72 8.85 -16.46
N GLU A 164 4.51 9.99 -15.81
CA GLU A 164 5.45 11.10 -15.71
C GLU A 164 6.13 11.13 -14.33
N SER A 165 7.45 11.24 -14.34
CA SER A 165 8.24 11.35 -13.11
C SER A 165 8.03 12.67 -12.38
N MET A 166 8.51 12.73 -11.14
CA MET A 166 8.64 14.01 -10.43
C MET A 166 9.48 15.03 -11.22
N THR A 167 9.22 16.32 -10.96
CA THR A 167 10.01 17.43 -11.52
C THR A 167 11.44 17.38 -11.02
N ASN A 168 12.38 17.85 -11.85
CA ASN A 168 13.81 17.87 -11.57
C ASN A 168 14.32 16.50 -11.09
N LEU A 169 13.93 15.42 -11.79
CA LEU A 169 14.27 14.05 -11.41
C LEU A 169 15.79 13.89 -11.25
N PRO A 170 16.28 13.54 -10.04
CA PRO A 170 17.71 13.32 -9.84
C PRO A 170 18.22 12.18 -10.72
N GLN A 171 19.44 12.34 -11.25
CA GLN A 171 20.07 11.33 -12.11
C GLN A 171 20.13 9.94 -11.43
N SER A 172 20.37 9.90 -10.13
CA SER A 172 20.37 8.65 -9.35
C SER A 172 19.00 7.98 -9.28
N HIS A 173 17.90 8.74 -9.30
CA HIS A 173 16.55 8.19 -9.35
C HIS A 173 16.20 7.70 -10.75
N LEU A 174 16.60 8.44 -11.79
CA LEU A 174 16.46 8.01 -13.18
C LEU A 174 17.15 6.66 -13.41
N GLU A 175 18.38 6.49 -12.92
CA GLU A 175 19.11 5.22 -13.01
C GLU A 175 18.38 4.08 -12.29
N LYS A 176 17.76 4.34 -11.13
CA LYS A 176 16.97 3.34 -10.41
C LYS A 176 15.72 2.95 -11.20
N LEU A 177 15.01 3.90 -11.80
CA LEU A 177 13.87 3.62 -12.68
C LEU A 177 14.29 2.71 -13.84
N MET A 178 15.39 3.07 -14.53
CA MET A 178 15.88 2.31 -15.67
C MET A 178 16.38 0.90 -15.33
N LYS A 179 16.91 0.70 -14.11
CA LYS A 179 17.43 -0.59 -13.65
C LYS A 179 16.39 -1.48 -12.98
N SER A 180 15.28 -0.91 -12.51
CA SER A 180 14.25 -1.68 -11.82
C SER A 180 13.67 -2.79 -12.71
N THR A 181 13.42 -3.94 -12.09
CA THR A 181 12.88 -5.11 -12.77
C THR A 181 11.39 -4.97 -13.07
N PHE A 182 10.65 -4.30 -12.18
CA PHE A 182 9.24 -3.96 -12.34
C PHE A 182 8.86 -2.74 -11.48
N ALA A 183 7.70 -2.18 -11.76
CA ALA A 183 7.01 -1.18 -10.96
C ALA A 183 5.70 -1.75 -10.42
N HIS A 184 5.41 -1.56 -9.13
CA HIS A 184 4.05 -1.64 -8.61
C HIS A 184 3.33 -0.33 -8.88
N VAL A 185 2.15 -0.38 -9.50
CA VAL A 185 1.42 0.82 -9.90
C VAL A 185 0.08 0.90 -9.15
N PHE A 186 -0.14 2.05 -8.51
CA PHE A 186 -1.32 2.39 -7.75
C PHE A 186 -1.92 3.68 -8.33
N ILE A 187 -3.20 3.65 -8.69
CA ILE A 187 -3.85 4.74 -9.43
C ILE A 187 -5.07 5.23 -8.66
N ARG A 188 -5.24 6.54 -8.59
CA ARG A 188 -6.49 7.16 -8.14
C ARG A 188 -7.00 8.16 -9.17
N LYS A 189 -8.31 8.32 -9.23
CA LYS A 189 -8.96 9.27 -10.15
C LYS A 189 -8.81 10.72 -9.68
N MET A 190 -9.04 10.96 -8.39
CA MET A 190 -9.05 12.27 -7.74
C MET A 190 -8.43 12.13 -6.35
N THR A 191 -7.96 13.23 -5.76
CA THR A 191 -7.27 13.18 -4.45
C THR A 191 -8.25 13.10 -3.29
N THR A 192 -9.35 13.85 -3.38
CA THR A 192 -10.35 13.97 -2.33
C THR A 192 -11.76 13.93 -2.91
N GLU A 193 -12.69 13.36 -2.18
CA GLU A 193 -14.13 13.42 -2.48
C GLU A 193 -14.87 13.58 -1.15
N ASN A 194 -15.81 14.54 -1.08
CA ASN A 194 -16.59 14.83 0.13
C ASN A 194 -15.75 15.00 1.42
N GLY A 195 -14.55 15.60 1.30
CA GLY A 195 -13.64 15.84 2.43
C GLY A 195 -12.81 14.62 2.86
N LEU A 196 -12.95 13.47 2.19
CA LEU A 196 -12.15 12.27 2.45
C LEU A 196 -11.06 12.12 1.39
N VAL A 197 -9.84 11.76 1.81
CA VAL A 197 -8.75 11.40 0.89
C VAL A 197 -9.04 10.01 0.33
N LEU A 198 -9.10 9.90 -1.00
CA LEU A 198 -9.38 8.64 -1.67
C LEU A 198 -8.14 7.72 -1.67
N PRO A 199 -8.32 6.42 -1.43
CA PRO A 199 -7.26 5.44 -1.60
C PRO A 199 -6.92 5.25 -3.09
N PHE A 200 -5.82 4.55 -3.37
CA PHE A 200 -5.41 4.19 -4.71
C PHE A 200 -5.78 2.75 -5.03
N THR A 201 -6.30 2.51 -6.23
CA THR A 201 -6.51 1.18 -6.77
C THR A 201 -5.19 0.59 -7.25
N TYR A 202 -4.83 -0.59 -6.76
CA TYR A 202 -3.66 -1.32 -7.26
C TYR A 202 -3.98 -1.91 -8.63
N VAL A 203 -3.22 -1.52 -9.66
CA VAL A 203 -3.45 -1.96 -11.04
C VAL A 203 -2.43 -3.01 -11.52
N GLY A 204 -1.61 -3.51 -10.61
CA GLY A 204 -0.67 -4.59 -10.89
C GLY A 204 0.79 -4.14 -10.98
N LYS A 205 1.60 -5.09 -11.43
CA LYS A 205 2.99 -4.87 -11.79
C LYS A 205 3.09 -4.50 -13.27
N GLY A 206 4.12 -3.75 -13.61
CA GLY A 206 4.47 -3.53 -15.01
C GLY A 206 5.95 -3.24 -15.21
N LYS A 207 6.42 -3.42 -16.43
CA LYS A 207 7.80 -3.15 -16.83
C LYS A 207 7.89 -1.76 -17.44
N MET A 208 8.75 -0.93 -16.86
CA MET A 208 9.03 0.41 -17.37
C MET A 208 9.96 0.36 -18.58
N SER A 209 9.69 1.20 -19.57
CA SER A 209 10.47 1.31 -20.79
C SER A 209 10.33 2.70 -21.43
N ASN A 210 11.08 2.91 -22.51
CA ASN A 210 10.99 4.11 -23.36
C ASN A 210 11.06 5.44 -22.57
N PRO A 211 12.13 5.68 -21.77
CA PRO A 211 12.29 6.94 -21.05
C PRO A 211 12.43 8.11 -22.03
N ARG A 212 11.51 9.07 -21.94
CA ARG A 212 11.49 10.27 -22.79
C ARG A 212 11.57 11.50 -21.91
N LYS A 213 12.66 12.26 -22.00
CA LYS A 213 12.73 13.57 -21.35
C LYS A 213 11.69 14.48 -21.99
N THR A 214 10.88 15.15 -21.18
CA THR A 214 9.87 16.06 -21.71
C THR A 214 10.47 17.43 -22.00
N ASP A 215 10.07 18.05 -23.10
CA ASP A 215 10.48 19.41 -23.43
C ASP A 215 9.86 20.41 -22.44
N GLY A 216 10.70 21.30 -21.87
CA GLY A 216 10.32 22.30 -20.87
C GLY A 216 11.27 22.37 -19.67
N ASP A 217 11.09 23.39 -18.82
CA ASP A 217 12.00 23.70 -17.69
C ASP A 217 11.85 22.76 -16.48
N ASN A 218 10.84 21.87 -16.49
CA ASN A 218 10.50 21.05 -15.33
C ASN A 218 11.33 19.75 -15.19
N GLY A 219 12.08 19.37 -16.24
CA GLY A 219 13.01 18.22 -16.19
C GLY A 219 12.38 16.87 -15.84
N THR A 220 11.12 16.62 -16.21
CA THR A 220 10.44 15.33 -16.01
C THR A 220 10.78 14.33 -17.13
N TYR A 221 10.52 13.05 -16.85
CA TYR A 221 10.61 11.95 -17.81
C TYR A 221 9.28 11.23 -17.92
N LEU A 222 8.86 10.93 -19.15
CA LEU A 222 7.78 10.00 -19.43
C LEU A 222 8.33 8.58 -19.57
N PHE A 223 7.59 7.63 -19.04
CA PHE A 223 7.83 6.20 -19.19
C PHE A 223 6.57 5.51 -19.70
N ASP A 224 6.79 4.47 -20.49
CA ASP A 224 5.77 3.51 -20.83
C ASP A 224 5.88 2.33 -19.87
N ILE A 225 4.83 2.07 -19.11
CA ILE A 225 4.72 0.95 -18.19
C ILE A 225 3.82 -0.11 -18.81
N HIS A 226 4.42 -1.20 -19.30
CA HIS A 226 3.71 -2.36 -19.82
C HIS A 226 3.24 -3.21 -18.64
N MET A 227 1.94 -3.20 -18.38
CA MET A 227 1.30 -3.87 -17.25
C MET A 227 1.19 -5.38 -17.52
N GLU A 228 1.35 -6.19 -16.48
CA GLU A 228 1.19 -7.66 -16.57
C GLU A 228 -0.28 -8.08 -16.71
N ASN A 229 -1.21 -7.18 -16.39
CA ASN A 229 -2.65 -7.43 -16.42
C ASN A 229 -3.34 -6.26 -17.12
N GLU A 230 -4.27 -6.56 -18.02
CA GLU A 230 -5.14 -5.56 -18.63
C GLU A 230 -6.12 -5.00 -17.59
N LEU A 231 -6.44 -3.71 -17.72
CA LEU A 231 -7.53 -3.11 -16.99
C LEU A 231 -8.86 -3.79 -17.35
N PRO A 232 -9.68 -4.20 -16.38
CA PRO A 232 -11.05 -4.62 -16.65
C PRO A 232 -11.88 -3.45 -17.18
N GLU A 233 -12.92 -3.74 -17.98
CA GLU A 233 -13.74 -2.72 -18.68
C GLU A 233 -14.24 -1.60 -17.75
N TYR A 234 -14.70 -1.95 -16.55
CA TYR A 234 -15.19 -0.94 -15.59
C TYR A 234 -14.09 0.05 -15.16
N LEU A 235 -12.84 -0.41 -15.01
CA LEU A 235 -11.71 0.48 -14.73
C LEU A 235 -11.22 1.23 -15.96
N GLN A 236 -11.35 0.66 -17.16
CA GLN A 236 -11.07 1.40 -18.40
C GLN A 236 -11.98 2.62 -18.53
N TYR A 237 -13.25 2.47 -18.20
CA TYR A 237 -14.21 3.57 -18.10
C TYR A 237 -13.81 4.56 -16.99
N ASP A 238 -13.62 4.07 -15.76
CA ASP A 238 -13.29 4.92 -14.60
C ASP A 238 -11.99 5.70 -14.78
N PHE A 239 -11.00 5.12 -15.46
CA PHE A 239 -9.70 5.73 -15.76
C PHE A 239 -9.66 6.46 -17.11
N GLY A 240 -10.73 6.40 -17.90
CA GLY A 240 -10.94 7.26 -19.08
C GLY A 240 -10.16 6.82 -20.30
N LEU A 241 -9.88 5.52 -20.40
CA LEU A 241 -9.34 4.91 -21.60
C LEU A 241 -10.40 4.85 -22.71
N THR A 242 -11.64 4.52 -22.35
CA THR A 242 -12.81 4.57 -23.23
C THR A 242 -13.55 5.89 -23.05
N LYS A 243 -14.00 6.51 -24.14
CA LYS A 243 -14.84 7.72 -24.09
C LYS A 243 -16.30 7.34 -23.81
N GLU A 244 -17.03 8.27 -23.19
CA GLU A 244 -18.51 8.32 -23.23
C GLU A 244 -19.01 8.46 -24.68
#